data_AF-A0A822CUT3-F1
#
_entry.id   AF-A0A822CUT3-F1
#
_cell.length_a   1.000
_cell.length_b   1.000
_cell.length_c   1.000
_cell.angle_alpha   90.00
_cell.angle_beta   90.00
_cell.angle_gamma   90.00
#
_symmetry.space_group_name_H-M   'P 1'
#
loop_
_entity.id
_entity.type
_entity.pdbx_description
1 polymer ?
#
loop_
_entity_poly.entity_id
_entity_poly.type
_entity_poly.pdbx_seq_one_letter_code
_entity_poly.pdbx_strand_id
1 'polypeptide(L)'
;MASTTTGKITEFRQLLSRAHSVLVLTGAGISAESGVPTFRGAGGLWRQYRATDLATATAFSRSPSLVWEFYHYRRELVRTKQPNK
;
A
#
# COMPACT_ATOMS: atom_id res chain seq x y z
N MET A 1 26.28 15.74 -10.22
CA MET A 1 25.70 14.39 -10.34
C MET A 1 24.19 14.40 -10.63
N ALA A 2 23.69 15.28 -11.51
CA ALA A 2 22.25 15.39 -11.84
C ALA A 2 21.89 14.88 -13.27
N SER A 3 22.88 14.48 -14.07
CA SER A 3 22.72 14.17 -15.50
C SER A 3 22.04 12.81 -15.77
N THR A 4 22.22 11.83 -14.89
CA THR A 4 21.81 10.43 -15.15
C THR A 4 20.31 10.18 -15.01
N THR A 5 19.59 10.95 -14.18
CA THR A 5 18.15 10.75 -13.91
C THR A 5 17.27 11.29 -15.04
N THR A 6 17.60 12.46 -15.59
CA THR A 6 16.85 13.08 -16.69
C THR A 6 16.94 12.26 -17.98
N GLY A 7 18.11 11.67 -18.25
CA GLY A 7 18.29 10.74 -19.38
C GLY A 7 17.41 9.50 -19.26
N LYS A 8 17.37 8.88 -18.06
CA LYS A 8 16.57 7.68 -17.78
C LYS A 8 15.06 7.92 -17.92
N ILE A 9 14.55 9.07 -17.46
CA ILE A 9 13.13 9.40 -17.61
C ILE A 9 12.75 9.58 -19.10
N THR A 10 13.65 10.17 -19.89
CA THR A 10 13.43 10.38 -21.32
C THR A 10 13.36 9.05 -22.06
N GLU A 11 14.27 8.12 -21.77
CA GLU A 11 14.27 6.76 -22.31
C GLU A 11 13.00 5.99 -21.91
N PHE A 12 12.63 6.02 -20.62
CA PHE A 12 11.40 5.40 -20.14
C PHE A 12 10.16 5.90 -20.88
N ARG A 13 10.05 7.21 -21.13
CA ARG A 13 8.93 7.80 -21.89
C ARG A 13 8.85 7.27 -23.32
N GLN A 14 9.99 7.07 -23.98
CA GLN A 14 10.05 6.53 -25.34
C GLN A 14 9.65 5.04 -25.38
N LEU A 15 10.08 4.26 -24.39
CA LEU A 15 9.66 2.86 -24.26
C LEU A 15 8.16 2.77 -24.00
N LEU A 16 7.65 3.58 -23.08
CA LEU A 16 6.23 3.61 -22.73
C LEU A 16 5.35 4.02 -23.91
N SER A 17 5.75 5.02 -24.72
CA SER A 17 4.95 5.48 -25.86
C SER A 17 4.83 4.46 -26.99
N ARG A 18 5.73 3.48 -27.05
CA ARG A 18 5.72 2.39 -28.05
C ARG A 18 5.09 1.10 -27.51
N ALA A 19 4.79 1.04 -26.22
CA ALA A 19 4.20 -0.14 -25.60
C ALA A 19 2.72 -0.28 -26.01
N HIS A 20 2.36 -1.43 -26.53
CA HIS A 20 0.97 -1.74 -26.91
C HIS A 20 0.17 -2.36 -25.76
N SER A 21 0.85 -2.83 -24.72
CA SER A 21 0.25 -3.40 -23.51
C SER A 21 1.14 -3.07 -22.32
N VAL A 22 0.55 -2.46 -21.30
CA VAL A 22 1.24 -2.01 -20.09
C VAL A 22 0.57 -2.62 -18.87
N LEU A 23 1.36 -3.30 -18.05
CA LEU A 23 0.96 -3.80 -16.74
C LEU A 23 1.61 -2.95 -15.65
N VAL A 24 0.80 -2.42 -14.73
CA VAL A 24 1.28 -1.72 -13.55
C VAL A 24 0.99 -2.58 -12.32
N LEU A 25 2.04 -3.07 -11.68
CA LEU A 25 1.95 -3.78 -10.40
C LEU A 25 2.14 -2.78 -9.26
N THR A 26 1.09 -2.57 -8.47
CA THR A 26 1.13 -1.66 -7.32
C THR A 26 1.02 -2.44 -6.00
N GLY A 27 1.38 -1.77 -4.91
CA GLY A 27 1.23 -2.29 -3.56
C GLY A 27 0.87 -1.17 -2.59
N ALA A 28 0.82 -1.46 -1.29
CA ALA A 28 0.41 -0.50 -0.26
C ALA A 28 1.20 0.83 -0.28
N GLY A 29 2.42 0.84 -0.81
CA GLY A 29 3.24 2.05 -0.95
C GLY A 29 2.56 3.15 -1.75
N ILE A 30 1.78 2.81 -2.80
CA ILE A 30 1.07 3.83 -3.59
C ILE A 30 -0.01 4.53 -2.75
N SER A 31 -0.55 3.89 -1.72
CA SER A 31 -1.56 4.49 -0.83
C SER A 31 -0.96 5.26 0.35
N ALA A 32 0.37 5.19 0.55
CA ALA A 32 1.03 5.87 1.66
C ALA A 32 0.88 7.39 1.57
N GLU A 33 0.97 7.95 0.36
CA GLU A 33 0.77 9.39 0.12
C GLU A 33 -0.68 9.84 0.33
N SER A 34 -1.63 8.91 0.28
CA SER A 34 -3.02 9.14 0.70
C SER A 34 -3.22 9.04 2.22
N GLY A 35 -2.15 8.86 3.00
CA GLY A 35 -2.22 8.68 4.44
C GLY A 35 -2.78 7.32 4.87
N VAL A 36 -2.74 6.30 4.00
CA VAL A 36 -3.08 4.92 4.35
C VAL A 36 -1.83 4.22 4.88
N PRO A 37 -1.84 3.69 6.12
CA PRO A 37 -0.70 2.97 6.66
C PRO A 37 -0.36 1.74 5.82
N THR A 38 0.93 1.52 5.55
CA THR A 38 1.39 0.32 4.85
C THR A 38 1.56 -0.85 5.82
N PHE A 39 1.62 -2.08 5.30
CA PHE A 39 1.82 -3.28 6.10
C PHE A 39 3.24 -3.43 6.67
N ARG A 40 4.17 -2.52 6.32
CA ARG A 40 5.58 -2.52 6.75
C ARG A 40 5.96 -1.15 7.34
N GLY A 41 7.02 -1.11 8.14
CA GLY A 41 7.53 0.13 8.73
C GLY A 41 6.65 0.69 9.86
N ALA A 42 6.86 1.98 10.19
CA ALA A 42 6.27 2.62 11.37
C ALA A 42 4.72 2.65 11.40
N GLY A 43 4.06 2.49 10.25
CA GLY A 43 2.59 2.41 10.14
C GLY A 43 2.00 1.00 10.21
N GLY A 44 2.83 -0.05 10.38
CA GLY A 44 2.39 -1.45 10.31
C GLY A 44 1.76 -2.01 11.58
N LEU A 45 1.72 -1.22 12.66
CA LEU A 45 1.16 -1.60 13.95
C LEU A 45 -0.24 -1.00 14.14
N TRP A 46 -1.19 -1.85 14.54
CA TRP A 46 -2.46 -1.43 15.10
C TRP A 46 -2.54 -1.92 16.54
N ARG A 47 -2.67 -0.98 17.50
CA ARG A 47 -2.40 -1.23 18.92
C ARG A 47 -0.96 -1.77 19.08
N GLN A 48 -0.82 -3.03 19.48
CA GLN A 48 0.46 -3.75 19.62
C GLN A 48 0.64 -4.86 18.57
N TYR A 49 -0.33 -5.04 17.67
CA TYR A 49 -0.33 -6.12 16.68
C TYR A 49 0.22 -5.64 15.35
N ARG A 50 1.04 -6.47 14.70
CA ARG A 50 1.36 -6.26 13.28
C ARG A 50 0.16 -6.68 12.44
N ALA A 51 -0.12 -5.95 11.38
CA ALA A 51 -1.18 -6.29 10.44
C ALA A 51 -1.06 -7.74 9.91
N THR A 52 0.17 -8.24 9.72
CA THR A 52 0.45 -9.61 9.27
C THR A 52 0.11 -10.68 10.29
N ASP A 53 0.05 -10.35 11.57
CA ASP A 53 -0.32 -11.31 12.63
C ASP A 53 -1.85 -11.48 12.68
N LEU A 54 -2.61 -10.43 12.35
CA LEU A 54 -4.08 -10.44 12.38
C LEU A 54 -4.72 -10.88 11.06
N ALA A 55 -4.08 -10.63 9.92
CA ALA A 55 -4.57 -10.99 8.59
C ALA A 55 -4.30 -12.45 8.22
N THR A 56 -4.62 -13.39 9.12
CA THR A 56 -4.45 -14.84 8.90
C THR A 56 -5.71 -15.61 9.28
N ALA A 57 -5.97 -16.73 8.59
CA ALA A 57 -7.09 -17.62 8.92
C ALA A 57 -7.01 -18.15 10.36
N THR A 58 -5.80 -18.43 10.83
CA THR A 58 -5.55 -18.88 12.21
C THR A 58 -5.92 -17.80 13.23
N ALA A 59 -5.55 -16.54 13.00
CA ALA A 59 -5.91 -15.45 13.90
C ALA A 59 -7.43 -15.24 13.94
N PHE A 60 -8.09 -15.29 12.78
CA PHE A 60 -9.56 -15.18 12.71
C PHE A 60 -10.25 -16.33 13.43
N SER A 61 -9.75 -17.57 13.29
CA SER A 61 -10.32 -18.73 13.98
C SER A 61 -10.12 -18.66 15.49
N ARG A 62 -8.99 -18.09 15.96
CA ARG A 62 -8.70 -17.93 17.40
C ARG A 62 -9.48 -16.79 18.04
N SER A 63 -9.60 -15.66 17.37
CA SER A 63 -10.31 -14.48 17.89
C SER A 63 -10.93 -13.66 16.74
N PRO A 64 -12.14 -14.04 16.29
CA PRO A 64 -12.78 -13.36 15.18
C PRO A 64 -13.16 -11.91 15.55
N SER A 65 -13.52 -11.65 16.81
CA SER A 65 -13.83 -10.29 17.29
C SER A 65 -12.63 -9.35 17.14
N LEU A 66 -11.44 -9.78 17.56
CA LEU A 66 -10.22 -8.97 17.45
C LEU A 66 -9.88 -8.66 16.00
N VAL A 67 -9.99 -9.66 15.12
CA VAL A 67 -9.75 -9.47 13.68
C VAL A 67 -10.80 -8.53 13.09
N TRP A 68 -12.07 -8.64 13.47
CA TRP A 68 -13.11 -7.73 13.04
C TRP A 68 -12.88 -6.29 13.51
N GLU A 69 -12.46 -6.08 14.76
CA GLU A 69 -12.08 -4.74 15.26
C GLU A 69 -10.96 -4.13 14.42
N PHE A 70 -9.94 -4.93 14.09
CA PHE A 70 -8.83 -4.50 13.23
C PHE A 70 -9.32 -4.07 11.83
N TYR A 71 -10.18 -4.87 11.19
CA TYR A 71 -10.73 -4.51 9.89
C TYR A 71 -11.73 -3.35 9.97
N HIS A 72 -12.51 -3.22 11.04
CA HIS A 72 -13.41 -2.08 11.26
C HIS A 72 -12.62 -0.77 11.37
N TYR A 73 -11.55 -0.75 12.16
CA TYR A 73 -10.63 0.39 12.22
C TYR A 73 -10.11 0.79 10.84
N ARG A 74 -9.66 -0.18 10.03
CA ARG A 74 -9.14 0.09 8.68
C ARG A 74 -10.22 0.63 7.74
N ARG A 75 -11.46 0.15 7.85
CA ARG A 75 -12.60 0.66 7.08
C ARG A 75 -12.85 2.13 7.39
N GLU A 76 -12.94 2.51 8.66
CA GLU A 76 -13.13 3.90 9.06
C GLU A 76 -11.95 4.79 8.66
N LEU A 77 -10.71 4.29 8.79
CA LEU A 77 -9.53 5.02 8.37
C LEU A 77 -9.59 5.38 6.88
N VAL A 78 -9.80 4.37 6.01
CA VAL A 78 -9.79 4.55 4.55
C VAL A 78 -10.97 5.40 4.08
N ARG A 79 -12.11 5.37 4.78
CA ARG A 79 -13.31 6.17 4.45
C ARG A 79 -13.03 7.67 4.36
N THR A 80 -12.01 8.16 5.06
CA THR A 80 -11.62 9.59 5.09
C THR A 80 -10.49 9.95 4.11
N LYS A 81 -9.96 8.98 3.35
CA LYS A 81 -8.80 9.17 2.47
C LYS A 81 -9.24 9.33 1.03
N GLN A 82 -8.41 10.02 0.24
CA GLN A 82 -8.63 10.28 -1.18
C GLN A 82 -7.45 9.77 -2.02
N PRO A 83 -7.67 9.45 -3.31
CA PRO A 83 -6.58 9.14 -4.24
C PRO A 83 -5.51 10.25 -4.26
N ASN A 84 -4.25 9.85 -4.41
CA ASN A 84 -3.11 10.76 -4.61
C ASN A 84 -2.81 10.99 -6.10
N LYS A 85 -1.79 11.82 -6.38
CA LYS A 85 -1.43 12.29 -7.72
C LYS A 85 -0.71 11.25 -8.55
#